data_AF-A0A8C5YDG0-F1
#
_entry.id   AF-A0A8C5YDG0-F1
#
_cell.length_a   1.000
_cell.length_b   1.000
_cell.length_c   1.000
_cell.angle_alpha   90.00
_cell.angle_beta   90.00
_cell.angle_gamma   90.00
#
_symmetry.space_group_name_H-M   'P 1'
#
loop_
_entity.id
_entity.type
_entity.pdbx_description
1 polymer ?
#
loop_
_entity_poly.entity_id
_entity_poly.type
_entity_poly.pdbx_seq_one_letter_code
_entity_poly.pdbx_strand_id
1 'polypeptide(L)'
;PERLTLQRPRNRLSAEEMDERRRQNIAYEYLCHLEEAKRWMEVCLVEELPPTTELEEGLRNGVYLAKLAKFFAPKMVSEKKIYDVEQTRYKKSGLHFRHTDNTVQWLRAMESIGLPKIFYPETTDVYDRKNIPRMIYCIHALSLYLFKLGIAPQIQDLLGKVDFTEEEISNMRKELEKYGIQMPSFSKIGGILANELSVDEAALHAAVIAINEAIEKRVAEQTIVTLRNPNAVLTLVDDNLAQEYQKELWEAKKKKEENARLKNSCISEEERDAYEELLTQAEIQSNVNKVNSK
;
A
#
# COMPACT_ATOMS: atom_id res chain seq x y z
N PRO A 1 5.86 -43.65 53.80
CA PRO A 1 5.11 -44.43 52.79
C PRO A 1 4.07 -43.56 52.08
N GLU A 2 4.35 -43.36 50.79
CA GLU A 2 3.47 -42.93 49.69
C GLU A 2 2.79 -41.53 49.68
N ARG A 3 3.23 -40.75 48.67
CA ARG A 3 2.56 -39.58 48.07
C ARG A 3 1.35 -40.06 47.25
N LEU A 4 0.30 -39.25 47.18
CA LEU A 4 -0.59 -39.21 46.02
C LEU A 4 -1.08 -37.78 45.76
N THR A 5 -0.41 -37.13 44.82
CA THR A 5 -0.88 -35.96 44.08
C THR A 5 -1.97 -36.38 43.10
N LEU A 6 -3.16 -35.80 43.19
CA LEU A 6 -4.13 -35.79 42.09
C LEU A 6 -4.41 -34.35 41.70
N GLN A 7 -3.59 -33.86 40.77
CA GLN A 7 -3.94 -32.72 39.93
C GLN A 7 -5.23 -33.07 39.18
N ARG A 8 -6.26 -32.23 39.34
CA ARG A 8 -7.47 -32.28 38.51
C ARG A 8 -7.07 -32.17 37.03
N PRO A 9 -7.63 -32.99 36.13
CA PRO A 9 -7.29 -32.89 34.71
C PRO A 9 -7.80 -31.56 34.15
N ARG A 10 -6.91 -30.81 33.50
CA ARG A 10 -7.30 -29.76 32.54
C ARG A 10 -8.22 -30.44 31.52
N ASN A 11 -9.49 -30.03 31.44
CA ASN A 11 -10.41 -30.45 30.39
C ASN A 11 -9.70 -30.31 29.04
N ARG A 12 -9.40 -31.44 28.38
CA ARG A 12 -8.99 -31.45 26.98
C ARG A 12 -10.24 -31.14 26.17
N LEU A 13 -10.29 -29.95 25.60
CA LEU A 13 -11.32 -29.58 24.62
C LEU A 13 -11.33 -30.62 23.50
N SER A 14 -12.52 -30.99 23.01
CA SER A 14 -12.63 -31.91 21.88
C SER A 14 -12.04 -31.26 20.61
N ALA A 15 -11.69 -32.08 19.61
CA ALA A 15 -11.21 -31.55 18.32
C ALA A 15 -12.25 -30.62 17.67
N GLU A 16 -13.54 -30.93 17.83
CA GLU A 16 -14.66 -30.11 17.35
C GLU A 16 -14.78 -28.79 18.12
N GLU A 17 -14.62 -28.80 19.44
CA GLU A 17 -14.66 -27.59 20.28
C GLU A 17 -13.46 -26.66 20.02
N MET A 18 -12.29 -27.24 19.74
CA MET A 18 -11.09 -26.49 19.36
C MET A 18 -11.27 -25.82 17.99
N ASP A 19 -11.88 -26.51 17.03
CA ASP A 19 -12.13 -25.98 15.69
C ASP A 19 -13.22 -24.89 15.72
N GLU A 20 -14.27 -25.08 16.52
CA GLU A 20 -15.34 -24.09 16.74
C GLU A 20 -14.80 -22.80 17.37
N ARG A 21 -13.97 -22.91 18.42
CA ARG A 21 -13.29 -21.76 19.04
C ARG A 21 -12.38 -21.05 18.05
N ARG A 22 -11.63 -21.80 17.23
CA ARG A 22 -10.78 -21.22 16.20
C ARG A 22 -11.60 -20.40 15.19
N ARG A 23 -12.74 -20.91 14.73
CA ARG A 23 -13.61 -20.19 13.79
C ARG A 23 -14.26 -18.96 14.41
N GLN A 24 -14.66 -19.03 15.68
CA GLN A 24 -15.15 -17.86 16.42
C GLN A 24 -14.07 -16.76 16.52
N ASN A 25 -12.82 -17.14 16.82
CA ASN A 25 -11.71 -16.18 16.86
C ASN A 25 -11.47 -15.52 15.49
N ILE A 26 -11.53 -16.28 14.39
CA ILE A 26 -11.36 -15.73 13.03
C ILE A 26 -12.47 -14.71 12.70
N ALA A 27 -13.72 -15.00 13.06
CA ALA A 27 -14.83 -14.08 12.85
C ALA A 27 -14.68 -12.79 13.66
N TYR A 28 -14.24 -12.90 14.92
CA TYR A 28 -13.93 -11.76 15.78
C TYR A 28 -12.78 -10.92 15.22
N GLU A 29 -11.66 -11.56 14.84
CA GLU A 29 -10.51 -10.91 14.21
C GLU A 29 -10.92 -10.13 12.95
N TYR A 30 -11.78 -10.72 12.11
CA TYR A 30 -12.25 -10.06 10.92
C TYR A 30 -13.17 -8.85 11.21
N LEU A 31 -14.04 -8.95 12.23
CA LEU A 31 -14.85 -7.81 12.68
C LEU A 31 -13.98 -6.67 13.20
N CYS A 32 -12.89 -6.97 13.92
CA CYS A 32 -11.89 -5.96 14.29
C CYS A 32 -11.31 -5.29 13.04
N HIS A 33 -10.89 -6.06 12.03
CA HIS A 33 -10.33 -5.52 10.79
C HIS A 33 -11.33 -4.66 9.98
N LEU A 34 -12.61 -5.02 10.00
CA LEU A 34 -13.68 -4.19 9.42
C LEU A 34 -13.81 -2.86 10.17
N GLU A 35 -13.79 -2.88 11.50
CA GLU A 35 -13.88 -1.67 12.32
C GLU A 35 -12.67 -0.75 12.13
N GLU A 36 -11.47 -1.34 12.05
CA GLU A 36 -10.23 -0.61 11.76
C GLU A 36 -10.30 0.10 10.40
N ALA A 37 -10.74 -0.63 9.36
CA ALA A 37 -10.91 -0.10 8.02
C ALA A 37 -11.97 1.01 7.99
N LYS A 38 -13.10 0.80 8.68
CA LYS A 38 -14.17 1.80 8.82
C LYS A 38 -13.63 3.11 9.40
N ARG A 39 -13.07 3.07 10.61
CA ARG A 39 -12.59 4.28 11.31
C ARG A 39 -11.52 5.01 10.51
N TRP A 40 -10.62 4.25 9.89
CA TRP A 40 -9.58 4.84 9.05
C TRP A 40 -10.18 5.55 7.82
N MET A 41 -11.15 4.93 7.15
CA MET A 41 -11.86 5.56 6.03
C MET A 41 -12.63 6.80 6.46
N GLU A 42 -13.32 6.76 7.60
CA GLU A 42 -14.06 7.92 8.13
C GLU A 42 -13.13 9.12 8.38
N VAL A 43 -11.93 8.87 8.91
CA VAL A 43 -10.92 9.92 9.11
C VAL A 43 -10.40 10.46 7.78
N CYS A 44 -10.16 9.60 6.79
CA CYS A 44 -9.67 10.03 5.47
C CYS A 44 -10.74 10.78 4.66
N LEU A 45 -12.01 10.39 4.78
CA LEU A 45 -13.13 10.94 4.02
C LEU A 45 -13.82 12.11 4.71
N VAL A 46 -13.66 12.24 6.03
CA VAL A 46 -14.39 13.21 6.87
C VAL A 46 -15.91 13.02 6.72
N GLU A 47 -16.34 11.76 6.65
CA GLU A 47 -17.72 11.33 6.47
C GLU A 47 -17.97 10.05 7.28
N GLU A 48 -19.16 9.90 7.85
CA GLU A 48 -19.56 8.71 8.59
C GLU A 48 -19.88 7.55 7.64
N LEU A 49 -19.33 6.37 7.92
CA LEU A 49 -19.56 5.15 7.15
C LEU A 49 -20.62 4.28 7.82
N PRO A 50 -21.21 3.32 7.08
CA PRO A 50 -22.17 2.38 7.64
C PRO A 50 -21.62 1.63 8.87
N PRO A 51 -22.50 1.06 9.72
CA PRO A 51 -22.10 0.18 10.81
C PRO A 51 -21.17 -0.94 10.34
N THR A 52 -20.29 -1.42 11.21
CA THR A 52 -19.26 -2.42 10.90
C THR A 52 -19.84 -3.70 10.28
N THR A 53 -21.02 -4.10 10.75
CA THR A 53 -21.79 -5.25 10.25
C THR A 53 -22.37 -5.06 8.85
N GLU A 54 -22.58 -3.82 8.42
CA GLU A 54 -23.12 -3.44 7.12
C GLU A 54 -22.04 -2.87 6.18
N LEU A 55 -20.82 -2.68 6.67
CA LEU A 55 -19.72 -2.05 5.95
C LEU A 55 -19.42 -2.79 4.65
N GLU A 56 -19.41 -4.12 4.69
CA GLU A 56 -19.20 -4.95 3.50
C GLU A 56 -20.19 -4.59 2.38
N GLU A 57 -21.47 -4.49 2.72
CA GLU A 57 -22.55 -4.17 1.78
C GLU A 57 -22.46 -2.70 1.32
N GLY A 58 -22.12 -1.79 2.24
CA GLY A 58 -21.95 -0.37 1.95
C GLY A 58 -20.83 -0.06 0.96
N LEU A 59 -19.79 -0.90 0.89
CA LEU A 59 -18.66 -0.71 -0.02
C LEU A 59 -18.91 -1.28 -1.44
N ARG A 60 -19.94 -2.10 -1.64
CA ARG A 60 -20.19 -2.81 -2.93
C ARG A 60 -20.49 -1.88 -4.10
N ASN A 61 -21.09 -0.72 -3.84
CA ASN A 61 -21.39 0.28 -4.87
C ASN A 61 -20.16 1.11 -5.28
N GLY A 62 -19.02 0.89 -4.62
CA GLY A 62 -17.74 1.53 -4.91
C GLY A 62 -17.69 3.04 -4.63
N VAL A 63 -18.76 3.67 -4.14
CA VAL A 63 -18.82 5.12 -3.95
C VAL A 63 -17.79 5.57 -2.92
N TYR A 64 -17.75 4.92 -1.75
CA TYR A 64 -16.74 5.20 -0.73
C TYR A 64 -15.31 4.91 -1.21
N LEU A 65 -15.12 3.85 -2.02
CA LEU A 65 -13.82 3.52 -2.61
C LEU A 65 -13.36 4.61 -3.59
N ALA A 66 -14.28 5.15 -4.40
CA ALA A 66 -13.98 6.24 -5.33
C ALA A 66 -13.74 7.58 -4.60
N LYS A 67 -14.47 7.85 -3.51
CA LYS A 67 -14.17 8.99 -2.61
C LYS A 67 -12.78 8.84 -1.98
N LEU A 68 -12.40 7.63 -1.56
CA LEU A 68 -11.07 7.36 -1.02
C LEU A 68 -9.98 7.54 -2.10
N ALA A 69 -10.25 7.08 -3.31
CA ALA A 69 -9.40 7.31 -4.48
C ALA A 69 -9.19 8.79 -4.78
N LYS A 70 -10.23 9.61 -4.61
CA LYS A 70 -10.13 11.07 -4.72
C LYS A 70 -9.24 11.68 -3.65
N PHE A 71 -9.31 11.18 -2.41
CA PHE A 71 -8.51 11.65 -1.29
C PHE A 71 -7.00 11.51 -1.57
N PHE A 72 -6.52 10.33 -1.96
CA PHE A 72 -5.09 10.10 -2.15
C PHE A 72 -4.57 10.38 -3.58
N ALA A 73 -5.45 10.35 -4.60
CA ALA A 73 -5.09 10.62 -5.99
C ALA A 73 -6.03 11.67 -6.64
N PRO A 74 -6.07 12.92 -6.14
CA PRO A 74 -7.04 13.92 -6.56
C PRO A 74 -6.90 14.38 -8.02
N LYS A 75 -5.73 14.16 -8.64
CA LYS A 75 -5.48 14.46 -10.05
C LYS A 75 -6.07 13.40 -11.00
N MET A 76 -6.23 12.16 -10.53
CA MET A 76 -6.78 11.06 -11.32
C MET A 76 -8.32 11.05 -11.25
N VAL A 77 -8.86 11.14 -10.03
CA VAL A 77 -10.31 11.02 -9.81
C VAL A 77 -10.95 12.40 -9.79
N SER A 78 -12.03 12.55 -10.57
CA SER A 78 -12.92 13.71 -10.49
C SER A 78 -14.20 13.30 -9.80
N GLU A 79 -14.62 14.04 -8.78
CA GLU A 79 -15.85 13.80 -8.03
C GLU A 79 -17.09 13.76 -8.95
N LYS A 80 -17.10 14.60 -10.00
CA LYS A 80 -18.16 14.62 -11.03
C LYS A 80 -18.27 13.33 -11.84
N LYS A 81 -17.24 12.48 -11.82
CA LYS A 81 -17.19 11.18 -12.52
C LYS A 81 -17.54 10.01 -11.60
N ILE A 82 -17.71 10.24 -10.30
CA ILE A 82 -18.20 9.21 -9.38
C ILE A 82 -19.70 9.06 -9.64
N TYR A 83 -20.12 7.83 -9.93
CA TYR A 83 -21.52 7.52 -10.19
C TYR A 83 -22.26 7.34 -8.86
N ASP A 84 -23.44 7.98 -8.75
CA ASP A 84 -24.31 7.94 -7.56
C ASP A 84 -23.58 8.37 -6.25
N VAL A 85 -22.90 9.52 -6.28
CA VAL A 85 -22.13 10.09 -5.14
C VAL A 85 -22.93 10.11 -3.83
N GLU A 86 -24.21 10.47 -3.91
CA GLU A 86 -25.13 10.56 -2.77
C GLU A 86 -25.81 9.22 -2.41
N GLN A 87 -25.49 8.15 -3.15
CA GLN A 87 -26.04 6.81 -2.98
C GLN A 87 -27.58 6.74 -3.04
N THR A 88 -28.21 7.72 -3.68
CA THR A 88 -29.68 7.82 -3.77
C THR A 88 -30.28 6.70 -4.60
N ARG A 89 -29.61 6.31 -5.70
CA ARG A 89 -30.05 5.21 -6.54
C ARG A 89 -29.79 3.89 -5.86
N TYR A 90 -28.65 3.75 -5.19
CA TYR A 90 -28.32 2.60 -4.38
C TYR A 90 -29.38 2.33 -3.30
N LYS A 91 -29.74 3.35 -2.52
CA LYS A 91 -30.78 3.25 -1.48
C LYS A 91 -32.18 2.92 -2.05
N LYS A 92 -32.50 3.38 -3.27
CA LYS A 92 -33.83 3.19 -3.89
C LYS A 92 -33.98 1.87 -4.65
N SER A 93 -32.93 1.44 -5.34
CA SER A 93 -33.00 0.38 -6.35
C SER A 93 -31.87 -0.64 -6.26
N GLY A 94 -30.97 -0.50 -5.28
CA GLY A 94 -29.83 -1.39 -5.08
C GLY A 94 -28.70 -1.17 -6.08
N LEU A 95 -27.87 -2.20 -6.27
CA LEU A 95 -26.71 -2.14 -7.15
C LEU A 95 -27.12 -2.03 -8.63
N HIS A 96 -26.71 -0.92 -9.25
CA HIS A 96 -26.67 -0.76 -10.70
C HIS A 96 -25.28 -1.12 -11.26
N PHE A 97 -25.20 -1.73 -12.44
CA PHE A 97 -23.91 -2.13 -13.06
C PHE A 97 -22.92 -0.97 -13.13
N ARG A 98 -23.38 0.23 -13.46
CA ARG A 98 -22.55 1.45 -13.51
C ARG A 98 -21.79 1.78 -12.21
N HIS A 99 -22.17 1.22 -11.06
CA HIS A 99 -21.36 1.33 -9.83
C HIS A 99 -19.98 0.69 -9.96
N THR A 100 -19.78 -0.28 -10.87
CA THR A 100 -18.46 -0.88 -11.12
C THR A 100 -17.43 0.16 -11.56
N ASP A 101 -17.86 1.23 -12.24
CA ASP A 101 -16.98 2.34 -12.65
C ASP A 101 -16.32 3.02 -11.44
N ASN A 102 -16.99 3.06 -10.29
CA ASN A 102 -16.44 3.62 -9.06
C ASN A 102 -15.30 2.75 -8.53
N THR A 103 -15.49 1.43 -8.49
CA THR A 103 -14.44 0.47 -8.09
C THR A 103 -13.26 0.52 -9.06
N VAL A 104 -13.51 0.59 -10.36
CA VAL A 104 -12.44 0.69 -11.38
C VAL A 104 -11.64 1.99 -11.21
N GLN A 105 -12.29 3.11 -10.89
CA GLN A 105 -11.60 4.37 -10.60
C GLN A 105 -10.67 4.23 -9.38
N TRP A 106 -11.11 3.54 -8.34
CA TRP A 106 -10.27 3.26 -7.17
C TRP A 106 -9.06 2.39 -7.49
N LEU A 107 -9.25 1.30 -8.25
CA LEU A 107 -8.13 0.43 -8.69
C LEU A 107 -7.09 1.22 -9.51
N ARG A 108 -7.54 2.06 -10.45
CA ARG A 108 -6.65 2.92 -11.25
C ARG A 108 -5.92 3.97 -10.41
N ALA A 109 -6.58 4.50 -9.39
CA ALA A 109 -5.95 5.44 -8.47
C ALA A 109 -4.83 4.75 -7.68
N MET A 110 -5.07 3.55 -7.16
CA MET A 110 -4.03 2.75 -6.47
C MET A 110 -2.84 2.45 -7.39
N GLU A 111 -3.10 2.15 -8.67
CA GLU A 111 -2.05 1.91 -9.66
C GLU A 111 -1.21 3.17 -9.89
N SER A 112 -1.85 4.35 -9.93
CA SER A 112 -1.15 5.61 -10.15
C SER A 112 -0.22 6.04 -9.00
N ILE A 113 -0.50 5.58 -7.77
CA ILE A 113 0.38 5.84 -6.61
C ILE A 113 1.41 4.74 -6.40
N GLY A 114 1.38 3.64 -7.17
CA GLY A 114 2.37 2.57 -7.11
C GLY A 114 2.10 1.48 -6.08
N LEU A 115 0.86 1.30 -5.59
CA LEU A 115 0.55 0.17 -4.71
C LEU A 115 0.71 -1.16 -5.49
N PRO A 116 1.41 -2.19 -4.98
CA PRO A 116 1.60 -3.45 -5.70
C PRO A 116 0.29 -4.19 -6.02
N LYS A 117 0.16 -4.69 -7.26
CA LYS A 117 -1.07 -5.35 -7.76
C LYS A 117 -1.45 -6.62 -7.00
N ILE A 118 -0.52 -7.24 -6.27
CA ILE A 118 -0.79 -8.41 -5.42
C ILE A 118 -1.87 -8.14 -4.37
N PHE A 119 -2.04 -6.88 -3.95
CA PHE A 119 -3.04 -6.49 -2.96
C PHE A 119 -4.42 -6.26 -3.56
N TYR A 120 -4.52 -6.13 -4.89
CA TYR A 120 -5.73 -5.60 -5.52
C TYR A 120 -6.82 -6.67 -5.54
N PRO A 121 -8.07 -6.30 -5.22
CA PRO A 121 -9.23 -7.14 -5.50
C PRO A 121 -9.62 -6.99 -6.98
N GLU A 122 -10.40 -7.96 -7.47
CA GLU A 122 -11.10 -7.82 -8.74
C GLU A 122 -12.38 -6.99 -8.55
N THR A 123 -12.90 -6.40 -9.63
CA THR A 123 -14.17 -5.65 -9.57
C THR A 123 -15.33 -6.56 -9.12
N THR A 124 -15.32 -7.83 -9.50
CA THR A 124 -16.35 -8.81 -9.08
C THR A 124 -16.19 -9.23 -7.61
N ASP A 125 -14.99 -9.13 -7.04
CA ASP A 125 -14.78 -9.41 -5.60
C ASP A 125 -15.60 -8.43 -4.75
N VAL A 126 -15.68 -7.18 -5.20
CA VAL A 126 -16.43 -6.09 -4.56
C VAL A 126 -17.91 -6.11 -4.97
N TYR A 127 -18.21 -5.99 -6.27
CA TYR A 127 -19.57 -5.78 -6.75
C TYR A 127 -20.48 -6.99 -6.52
N ASP A 128 -20.02 -8.20 -6.89
CA ASP A 128 -20.78 -9.45 -6.76
C ASP A 128 -20.63 -10.08 -5.37
N ARG A 129 -19.93 -9.41 -4.44
CA ARG A 129 -19.61 -9.93 -3.10
C ARG A 129 -18.87 -11.28 -3.14
N LYS A 130 -18.05 -11.53 -4.18
CA LYS A 130 -17.32 -12.82 -4.31
C LYS A 130 -16.20 -12.96 -3.28
N ASN A 131 -15.51 -11.87 -2.93
CA ASN A 131 -14.38 -11.88 -2.00
C ASN A 131 -14.20 -10.51 -1.34
N ILE A 132 -15.17 -10.09 -0.54
CA ILE A 132 -15.08 -8.87 0.27
C ILE A 132 -13.87 -8.87 1.22
N PRO A 133 -13.46 -9.99 1.86
CA PRO A 133 -12.25 -10.01 2.68
C PRO A 133 -10.99 -9.55 1.94
N ARG A 134 -10.86 -9.85 0.64
CA ARG A 134 -9.75 -9.36 -0.19
C ARG A 134 -9.80 -7.85 -0.41
N MET A 135 -10.98 -7.26 -0.54
CA MET A 135 -11.13 -5.80 -0.59
C MET A 135 -10.73 -5.15 0.74
N ILE A 136 -11.15 -5.70 1.88
CA ILE A 136 -10.74 -5.19 3.20
C ILE A 136 -9.22 -5.33 3.39
N TYR A 137 -8.64 -6.45 2.99
CA TYR A 137 -7.19 -6.66 2.96
C TYR A 137 -6.46 -5.60 2.12
N CYS A 138 -7.01 -5.26 0.95
CA CYS A 138 -6.48 -4.19 0.11
C CYS A 138 -6.54 -2.81 0.78
N ILE A 139 -7.61 -2.51 1.53
CA ILE A 139 -7.74 -1.25 2.28
C ILE A 139 -6.67 -1.17 3.37
N HIS A 140 -6.39 -2.27 4.07
CA HIS A 140 -5.31 -2.35 5.06
C HIS A 140 -3.91 -2.19 4.44
N ALA A 141 -3.67 -2.79 3.28
CA ALA A 141 -2.42 -2.58 2.54
C ALA A 141 -2.27 -1.12 2.08
N LEU A 142 -3.35 -0.54 1.55
CA LEU A 142 -3.40 0.85 1.12
C LEU A 142 -3.18 1.81 2.28
N SER A 143 -3.77 1.57 3.46
CA SER A 143 -3.61 2.45 4.63
C SER A 143 -2.17 2.48 5.11
N LEU A 144 -1.51 1.32 5.19
CA LEU A 144 -0.08 1.24 5.52
C LEU A 144 0.80 1.92 4.46
N TYR A 145 0.47 1.76 3.18
CA TYR A 145 1.20 2.39 2.09
C TYR A 145 1.07 3.91 2.12
N LEU A 146 -0.15 4.43 2.26
CA LEU A 146 -0.41 5.87 2.35
C LEU A 146 0.19 6.50 3.60
N PHE A 147 0.26 5.77 4.71
CA PHE A 147 0.97 6.19 5.91
C PHE A 147 2.47 6.34 5.67
N LYS A 148 3.10 5.37 4.99
CA LYS A 148 4.52 5.47 4.59
C LYS A 148 4.79 6.66 3.68
N LEU A 149 3.85 7.01 2.80
CA LEU A 149 3.93 8.18 1.93
C LEU A 149 3.60 9.51 2.64
N GLY A 150 3.15 9.46 3.90
CA GLY A 150 2.74 10.65 4.66
C GLY A 150 1.43 11.30 4.19
N ILE A 151 0.61 10.58 3.42
CA ILE A 151 -0.66 11.07 2.85
C ILE A 151 -1.82 10.85 3.81
N ALA A 152 -1.84 9.71 4.52
CA ALA A 152 -2.92 9.30 5.39
C ALA A 152 -2.42 8.97 6.81
N PRO A 153 -3.27 9.06 7.84
CA PRO A 153 -2.92 8.59 9.18
C PRO A 153 -2.76 7.07 9.21
N GLN A 154 -2.05 6.59 10.23
CA GLN A 154 -1.90 5.15 10.49
C GLN A 154 -3.25 4.55 10.89
N ILE A 155 -3.58 3.39 10.31
CA ILE A 155 -4.73 2.59 10.74
C ILE A 155 -4.49 2.08 12.17
N GLN A 156 -5.54 2.09 12.99
CA GLN A 156 -5.46 1.62 14.38
C GLN A 156 -5.46 0.08 14.41
N ASP A 157 -4.83 -0.49 15.43
CA ASP A 157 -4.99 -1.91 15.80
C ASP A 157 -6.01 -1.97 16.93
N LEU A 158 -7.16 -2.59 16.65
CA LEU A 158 -8.32 -2.71 17.53
C LEU A 158 -8.54 -4.15 18.00
N LEU A 159 -7.63 -5.07 17.67
CA LEU A 159 -7.73 -6.45 18.12
C LEU A 159 -7.70 -6.52 19.65
N GLY A 160 -8.75 -7.09 20.24
CA GLY A 160 -8.90 -7.19 21.70
C GLY A 160 -9.24 -5.87 22.41
N LYS A 161 -9.53 -4.79 21.67
CA LYS A 161 -9.91 -3.46 22.22
C LYS A 161 -11.37 -3.10 21.95
N VAL A 162 -12.03 -3.84 21.07
CA VAL A 162 -13.44 -3.66 20.70
C VAL A 162 -14.17 -4.97 20.97
N ASP A 163 -15.33 -4.87 21.58
CA ASP A 163 -16.21 -5.99 21.84
C ASP A 163 -17.35 -6.01 20.82
N PHE A 164 -17.66 -7.20 20.34
CA PHE A 164 -18.80 -7.47 19.47
C PHE A 164 -19.75 -8.42 20.19
N THR A 165 -21.04 -8.33 19.87
CA THR A 165 -22.05 -9.24 20.41
C THR A 165 -21.85 -10.66 19.87
N GLU A 166 -22.31 -11.66 20.63
CA GLU A 166 -22.26 -13.06 20.18
C GLU A 166 -23.02 -13.27 18.87
N GLU A 167 -24.10 -12.51 18.64
CA GLU A 167 -24.89 -12.55 17.40
C GLU A 167 -24.08 -12.04 16.21
N GLU A 168 -23.34 -10.94 16.35
CA GLU A 168 -22.48 -10.39 15.28
C GLU A 168 -21.36 -11.36 14.92
N ILE A 169 -20.69 -11.92 15.92
CA ILE A 169 -19.61 -12.91 15.70
C ILE A 169 -20.17 -14.17 15.03
N SER A 170 -21.34 -14.65 15.48
CA SER A 170 -22.01 -15.82 14.90
C SER A 170 -22.44 -15.59 13.46
N ASN A 171 -23.00 -14.42 13.15
CA ASN A 171 -23.39 -14.05 11.79
C ASN A 171 -22.17 -13.94 10.88
N MET A 172 -21.12 -13.24 11.31
CA MET A 172 -19.89 -13.11 10.54
C MET A 172 -19.23 -14.47 10.27
N ARG A 173 -19.22 -15.37 11.27
CA ARG A 173 -18.73 -16.73 11.08
C ARG A 173 -19.48 -17.47 9.99
N LYS A 174 -20.82 -17.43 10.00
CA LYS A 174 -21.66 -18.07 8.98
C LYS A 174 -21.42 -17.48 7.60
N GLU A 175 -21.18 -16.17 7.51
CA GLU A 175 -20.83 -15.53 6.24
C GLU A 175 -19.47 -16.00 5.74
N LEU A 176 -18.43 -16.00 6.58
CA LEU A 176 -17.09 -16.50 6.24
C LEU A 176 -17.12 -17.98 5.80
N GLU A 177 -17.93 -18.82 6.43
CA GLU A 177 -18.11 -20.23 6.03
C GLU A 177 -18.76 -20.38 4.66
N LYS A 178 -19.74 -19.52 4.29
CA LYS A 178 -20.38 -19.56 2.96
C LYS A 178 -19.42 -19.25 1.83
N TYR A 179 -18.45 -18.37 2.08
CA TYR A 179 -17.46 -18.01 1.07
C TYR A 179 -16.44 -19.13 0.85
N GLY A 180 -16.16 -19.95 1.86
CA GLY A 180 -15.11 -20.99 1.77
C GLY A 180 -13.72 -20.40 1.51
N ILE A 181 -13.52 -19.11 1.78
CA ILE A 181 -12.30 -18.38 1.45
C ILE A 181 -11.28 -18.53 2.58
N GLN A 182 -10.03 -18.78 2.20
CA GLN A 182 -8.91 -18.67 3.14
C GLN A 182 -8.70 -17.20 3.51
N MET A 183 -8.85 -16.90 4.79
CA MET A 183 -8.65 -15.56 5.32
C MET A 183 -7.22 -15.06 5.01
N PRO A 184 -7.08 -13.86 4.41
CA PRO A 184 -5.76 -13.32 4.13
C PRO A 184 -5.05 -12.94 5.44
N SER A 185 -3.72 -13.08 5.47
CA SER A 185 -2.93 -12.79 6.67
C SER A 185 -2.70 -11.29 6.84
N PHE A 186 -3.59 -10.61 7.56
CA PHE A 186 -3.49 -9.17 7.85
C PHE A 186 -2.19 -8.79 8.58
N SER A 187 -1.73 -9.62 9.51
CA SER A 187 -0.46 -9.43 10.24
C SER A 187 0.79 -9.46 9.36
N LYS A 188 0.71 -10.04 8.15
CA LYS A 188 1.84 -10.12 7.21
C LYS A 188 1.87 -8.99 6.19
N ILE A 189 0.84 -8.13 6.14
CA ILE A 189 0.74 -7.06 5.13
C ILE A 189 1.98 -6.17 5.17
N GLY A 190 2.41 -5.72 6.34
CA GLY A 190 3.57 -4.85 6.47
C GLY A 190 4.86 -5.47 5.93
N GLY A 191 5.06 -6.77 6.17
CA GLY A 191 6.22 -7.52 5.68
C GLY A 191 6.18 -7.77 4.18
N ILE A 192 5.01 -8.15 3.64
CA ILE A 192 4.82 -8.33 2.19
C ILE A 192 5.01 -6.98 1.48
N LEU A 193 4.38 -5.93 1.99
CA LEU A 193 4.51 -4.58 1.44
C LEU A 193 5.97 -4.09 1.51
N ALA A 194 6.67 -4.35 2.60
CA ALA A 194 8.10 -4.02 2.71
C ALA A 194 8.95 -4.82 1.72
N ASN A 195 8.66 -6.10 1.50
CA ASN A 195 9.40 -6.94 0.55
C ASN A 195 9.13 -6.54 -0.91
N GLU A 196 7.88 -6.28 -1.28
CA GLU A 196 7.54 -5.85 -2.63
C GLU A 196 8.12 -4.45 -2.92
N LEU A 197 8.05 -3.54 -1.96
CA LEU A 197 8.66 -2.22 -2.10
C LEU A 197 10.19 -2.27 -2.03
N SER A 198 10.79 -3.18 -1.25
CA SER A 198 12.25 -3.28 -1.13
C SER A 198 12.90 -3.90 -2.35
N VAL A 199 12.19 -4.76 -3.09
CA VAL A 199 12.65 -5.23 -4.40
C VAL A 199 12.75 -4.05 -5.37
N ASP A 200 11.75 -3.16 -5.38
CA ASP A 200 11.79 -1.92 -6.18
C ASP A 200 12.81 -0.92 -5.65
N GLU A 201 12.99 -0.79 -4.33
CA GLU A 201 13.96 0.13 -3.71
C GLU A 201 15.41 -0.33 -3.91
N ALA A 202 15.67 -1.64 -3.86
CA ALA A 202 16.97 -2.23 -4.18
C ALA A 202 17.27 -2.14 -5.68
N ALA A 203 16.27 -2.39 -6.54
CA ALA A 203 16.40 -2.21 -7.99
C ALA A 203 16.62 -0.74 -8.35
N LEU A 204 15.95 0.19 -7.66
CA LEU A 204 16.15 1.62 -7.76
C LEU A 204 17.54 2.03 -7.30
N HIS A 205 18.00 1.54 -6.14
CA HIS A 205 19.36 1.79 -5.65
C HIS A 205 20.40 1.27 -6.64
N ALA A 206 20.25 0.05 -7.13
CA ALA A 206 21.16 -0.52 -8.12
C ALA A 206 21.16 0.29 -9.44
N ALA A 207 20.00 0.77 -9.89
CA ALA A 207 19.90 1.63 -11.06
C ALA A 207 20.58 2.99 -10.85
N VAL A 208 20.40 3.61 -9.68
CA VAL A 208 21.04 4.88 -9.31
C VAL A 208 22.56 4.73 -9.20
N ILE A 209 23.05 3.63 -8.63
CA ILE A 209 24.49 3.30 -8.57
C ILE A 209 25.03 3.13 -9.99
N ALA A 210 24.36 2.36 -10.85
CA ALA A 210 24.77 2.17 -12.24
C ALA A 210 24.80 3.48 -13.04
N ILE A 211 23.88 4.41 -12.80
CA ILE A 211 23.91 5.76 -13.39
C ILE A 211 25.14 6.53 -12.90
N ASN A 212 25.39 6.54 -11.59
CA ASN A 212 26.54 7.21 -11.01
C ASN A 212 27.88 6.67 -11.53
N GLU A 213 28.00 5.36 -11.73
CA GLU A 213 29.16 4.71 -12.35
C GLU A 213 29.30 5.08 -13.84
N ALA A 214 28.19 5.13 -14.58
CA ALA A 214 28.22 5.55 -15.99
C ALA A 214 28.69 7.01 -16.14
N ILE A 215 28.22 7.89 -15.25
CA ILE A 215 28.65 9.30 -15.20
C ILE A 215 30.16 9.40 -14.98
N GLU A 216 30.76 8.56 -14.13
CA GLU A 216 32.21 8.53 -13.87
C GLU A 216 33.03 8.09 -15.08
N LYS A 217 32.51 7.14 -15.87
CA LYS A 217 33.15 6.67 -17.11
C LYS A 217 33.19 7.74 -18.20
N ARG A 218 32.38 8.80 -18.08
CA ARG A 218 32.27 9.94 -19.02
C ARG A 218 31.93 9.53 -20.46
N VAL A 219 31.21 8.43 -20.62
CA VAL A 219 30.73 7.96 -21.92
C VAL A 219 29.25 8.31 -22.03
N ALA A 220 28.93 9.34 -22.82
CA ALA A 220 27.56 9.85 -22.95
C ALA A 220 26.56 8.76 -23.39
N GLU A 221 26.98 7.86 -24.28
CA GLU A 221 26.17 6.73 -24.76
C GLU A 221 25.86 5.71 -23.65
N GLN A 222 26.77 5.52 -22.70
CA GLN A 222 26.52 4.61 -21.57
C GLN A 222 25.61 5.27 -20.52
N THR A 223 25.80 6.56 -20.27
CA THR A 223 24.99 7.33 -19.33
C THR A 223 23.55 7.44 -19.78
N ILE A 224 23.28 7.65 -21.07
CA ILE A 224 21.89 7.66 -21.55
C ILE A 224 21.23 6.28 -21.41
N VAL A 225 21.96 5.18 -21.67
CA VAL A 225 21.44 3.82 -21.49
C VAL A 225 21.07 3.56 -20.02
N THR A 226 21.89 4.00 -19.07
CA THR A 226 21.57 3.84 -17.64
C THR A 226 20.45 4.77 -17.18
N LEU A 227 20.34 5.98 -17.73
CA LEU A 227 19.20 6.89 -17.48
C LEU A 227 17.87 6.34 -18.02
N ARG A 228 17.91 5.51 -19.07
CA ARG A 228 16.74 4.82 -19.63
C ARG A 228 16.35 3.55 -18.87
N ASN A 229 17.09 3.20 -17.80
CA ASN A 229 16.75 2.05 -16.97
C ASN A 229 15.36 2.26 -16.34
N PRO A 230 14.36 1.37 -16.60
CA PRO A 230 13.01 1.52 -16.04
C PRO A 230 13.02 1.52 -14.51
N ASN A 231 13.99 0.85 -13.89
CA ASN A 231 14.12 0.79 -12.44
C ASN A 231 14.66 2.09 -11.83
N ALA A 232 15.21 3.01 -12.64
CA ALA A 232 15.64 4.34 -12.17
C ALA A 232 14.46 5.31 -11.97
N VAL A 233 13.26 4.96 -12.48
CA VAL A 233 12.03 5.75 -12.38
C VAL A 233 12.25 7.22 -12.82
N LEU A 234 13.04 7.41 -13.88
CA LEU A 234 13.31 8.72 -14.45
C LEU A 234 12.29 9.04 -15.55
N THR A 235 11.88 10.29 -15.61
CA THR A 235 10.90 10.81 -16.57
C THR A 235 11.54 11.83 -17.51
N LEU A 236 11.00 11.92 -18.72
CA LEU A 236 11.40 12.91 -19.75
C LEU A 236 12.86 12.77 -20.24
N VAL A 237 13.46 11.60 -20.18
CA VAL A 237 14.80 11.37 -20.74
C VAL A 237 14.73 11.38 -22.28
N ASP A 238 15.46 12.30 -22.93
CA ASP A 238 15.57 12.44 -24.39
C ASP A 238 16.94 11.95 -24.89
N ASP A 239 16.94 10.97 -25.80
CA ASP A 239 18.15 10.35 -26.33
C ASP A 239 19.05 11.34 -27.08
N ASN A 240 18.48 12.43 -27.63
CA ASN A 240 19.23 13.45 -28.36
C ASN A 240 20.10 14.33 -27.46
N LEU A 241 19.82 14.35 -26.15
CA LEU A 241 20.51 15.20 -25.16
C LEU A 241 21.59 14.42 -24.36
N ALA A 242 21.99 13.23 -24.84
CA ALA A 242 22.95 12.36 -24.13
C ALA A 242 24.24 13.09 -23.71
N GLN A 243 24.81 13.93 -24.60
CA GLN A 243 26.02 14.69 -24.28
C GLN A 243 25.77 15.77 -23.21
N GLU A 244 24.61 16.41 -23.24
CA GLU A 244 24.26 17.46 -22.28
C GLU A 244 23.95 16.88 -20.89
N TYR A 245 23.22 15.76 -20.82
CA TYR A 245 23.00 15.05 -19.56
C TYR A 245 24.32 14.59 -18.95
N GLN A 246 25.22 14.00 -19.76
CA GLN A 246 26.52 13.55 -19.28
C GLN A 246 27.32 14.71 -18.67
N LYS A 247 27.30 15.89 -19.31
CA LYS A 247 28.02 17.06 -18.82
C LYS A 247 27.42 17.58 -17.52
N GLU A 248 26.12 17.84 -17.49
CA GLU A 248 25.43 18.43 -16.34
C GLU A 248 25.46 17.49 -15.12
N LEU A 249 25.20 16.19 -15.32
CA LEU A 249 25.25 15.19 -14.23
C LEU A 249 26.66 15.01 -13.69
N TRP A 250 27.69 15.09 -14.54
CA TRP A 250 29.07 15.03 -14.08
C TRP A 250 29.46 16.25 -13.23
N GLU A 251 29.08 17.45 -13.66
CA GLU A 251 29.28 18.69 -12.88
C GLU A 251 28.53 18.64 -11.54
N ALA A 252 27.27 18.19 -11.55
CA ALA A 252 26.46 18.03 -10.35
C ALA A 252 27.08 17.03 -9.35
N LYS A 253 27.55 15.87 -9.86
CA LYS A 253 28.23 14.86 -9.05
C LYS A 253 29.51 15.41 -8.43
N LYS A 254 30.36 16.11 -9.21
CA LYS A 254 31.59 16.72 -8.69
C LYS A 254 31.33 17.73 -7.58
N LYS A 255 30.32 18.57 -7.74
CA LYS A 255 29.91 19.53 -6.71
C LYS A 255 29.45 18.83 -5.44
N LYS A 256 28.74 17.70 -5.58
CA LYS A 256 28.27 16.91 -4.44
C LYS A 256 29.44 16.23 -3.71
N GLU A 257 30.35 15.59 -4.43
CA GLU A 257 31.59 15.00 -3.88
C GLU A 257 32.41 16.05 -3.10
N GLU A 258 32.58 17.25 -3.65
CA GLU A 258 33.31 18.33 -2.99
C GLU A 258 32.62 18.79 -1.70
N ASN A 259 31.29 18.94 -1.72
CA ASN A 259 30.51 19.30 -0.53
C ASN A 259 30.57 18.20 0.54
N ALA A 260 30.49 16.93 0.15
CA ALA A 260 30.61 15.79 1.07
C ALA A 260 31.99 15.76 1.74
N ARG A 261 33.06 16.02 0.97
CA ARG A 261 34.44 16.12 1.51
C ARG A 261 34.61 17.26 2.50
N LEU A 262 34.03 18.43 2.23
CA LEU A 262 34.08 19.58 3.15
C LEU A 262 33.32 19.28 4.46
N LYS A 263 32.17 18.61 4.37
CA LYS A 263 31.34 18.21 5.52
C LYS A 263 32.02 17.14 6.37
N ASN A 264 32.75 16.21 5.74
CA ASN A 264 33.39 15.07 6.40
C ASN A 264 34.86 15.33 6.77
N SER A 265 35.31 16.58 6.76
CA SER A 265 36.68 17.02 7.09
C SER A 265 37.18 16.62 8.49
N CYS A 266 36.29 16.16 9.38
CA CYS A 266 36.61 15.82 10.78
C CYS A 266 36.37 14.33 11.12
N ILE A 267 36.07 13.49 10.12
CA ILE A 267 35.63 12.10 10.28
C ILE A 267 36.65 11.17 9.57
N SER A 268 36.94 9.97 10.12
CA SER A 268 37.91 9.03 9.51
C SER A 268 37.40 8.49 8.16
N GLU A 269 38.31 8.00 7.32
CA GLU A 269 37.95 7.42 6.01
C GLU A 269 37.04 6.20 6.12
N GLU A 270 37.13 5.45 7.22
CA GLU A 270 36.29 4.28 7.47
C GLU A 270 34.85 4.62 7.90
N GLU A 271 34.59 5.86 8.32
CA GLU A 271 33.28 6.35 8.77
C GLU A 271 32.53 7.14 7.69
N ARG A 272 33.13 7.36 6.51
CA ARG A 272 32.47 8.05 5.40
C ARG A 272 31.40 7.16 4.77
N ASP A 273 30.17 7.65 4.75
CA ASP A 273 29.09 6.99 4.03
C ASP A 273 29.29 7.15 2.52
N ALA A 274 29.61 6.05 1.83
CA ALA A 274 29.83 6.03 0.38
C ALA A 274 28.62 6.53 -0.43
N TYR A 275 27.42 6.55 0.15
CA TYR A 275 26.22 7.07 -0.48
C TYR A 275 26.12 8.61 -0.44
N GLU A 276 26.87 9.31 0.41
CA GLU A 276 26.90 10.78 0.45
C GLU A 276 27.58 11.40 -0.78
N GLU A 277 28.46 10.65 -1.45
CA GLU A 277 29.20 11.10 -2.64
C GLU A 277 28.43 10.83 -3.95
N LEU A 278 27.41 9.97 -3.93
CA LEU A 278 26.61 9.60 -5.10
C LEU A 278 25.43 10.56 -5.28
N LEU A 279 25.06 10.86 -6.53
CA LEU A 279 23.79 11.54 -6.82
C LEU A 279 22.62 10.61 -6.48
N THR A 280 21.63 11.13 -5.77
CA THR A 280 20.35 10.47 -5.50
C THR A 280 19.46 10.50 -6.75
N GLN A 281 18.42 9.66 -6.79
CA GLN A 281 17.45 9.66 -7.89
C GLN A 281 16.81 11.06 -8.10
N ALA A 282 16.46 11.75 -7.01
CA ALA A 282 15.83 13.07 -7.09
C ALA A 282 16.77 14.12 -7.68
N GLU A 283 18.07 14.06 -7.34
CA GLU A 283 19.08 14.95 -7.91
C GLU A 283 19.32 14.65 -9.39
N ILE A 284 19.35 13.37 -9.78
CA ILE A 284 19.47 12.96 -11.18
C ILE A 284 18.26 13.49 -11.98
N GLN A 285 17.04 13.28 -11.50
CA GLN A 285 15.82 13.76 -12.15
C GLN A 285 15.80 15.29 -12.27
N SER A 286 16.23 16.01 -11.23
CA SER A 286 16.31 17.47 -11.23
C SER A 286 17.26 17.99 -12.33
N ASN A 287 18.42 17.35 -12.50
CA ASN A 287 19.37 17.71 -13.55
C ASN A 287 18.86 17.37 -14.96
N VAL A 288 18.19 16.22 -15.13
CA VAL A 288 17.52 15.86 -16.40
C VAL A 288 16.50 16.93 -16.77
N ASN A 289 15.63 17.32 -15.84
CA ASN A 289 14.63 18.37 -16.07
C ASN A 289 15.27 19.72 -16.43
N LYS A 290 16.38 20.06 -15.76
CA LYS A 290 17.13 21.29 -16.04
C LYS A 290 17.69 21.32 -17.46
N VAL A 291 18.28 20.21 -17.93
CA VAL A 291 18.80 20.10 -19.30
C VAL A 291 17.64 20.18 -20.30
N ASN A 292 16.53 19.50 -20.05
CA ASN A 292 15.35 19.54 -20.91
C ASN A 292 14.66 20.91 -21.01
N SER A 293 14.92 21.79 -20.05
CA SER A 293 14.35 23.15 -20.00
C SER A 293 15.22 24.21 -20.66
N LYS A 294 16.43 23.84 -21.12
CA LYS A 294 17.33 24.71 -21.87
C LYS A 294 16.98 24.65 -23.37
#